data_AF-A0A058ZTW4-F1
#
_entry.id   AF-A0A058ZTW4-F1
#
_cell.length_a   1.000
_cell.length_b   1.000
_cell.length_c   1.000
_cell.angle_alpha   90.00
_cell.angle_beta   90.00
_cell.angle_gamma   90.00
#
_symmetry.space_group_name_H-M   'P 1'
#
loop_
_entity.id
_entity.type
_entity.pdbx_description
1 polymer ?
#
loop_
_entity_poly.entity_id
_entity_poly.type
_entity_poly.pdbx_seq_one_letter_code
_entity_poly.pdbx_strand_id
1 'polypeptide(L)'
;MECRRLKGQRVLPVFYKVEPGEIRGLRGRYGDTLARHEENLGQDSERVDKWRQALIEAANFSGWHYVDGQSQDETEFIEKIVKEISTIVTREPLSVAKYPVGVGCRVEEVMSLLSMGSDDVRMIGIWGTGGVGKTTIAKAVYNSIA
;
A
#
# COMPACT_ATOMS: atom_id res chain seq x y z
N MET A 1 5.76 10.82 11.22
CA MET A 1 5.23 9.90 12.27
C MET A 1 3.98 10.40 12.98
N GLU A 2 3.77 11.71 13.03
CA GLU A 2 2.56 12.32 13.60
C GLU A 2 1.24 11.78 13.01
N CYS A 3 1.13 11.62 11.68
CA CYS A 3 -0.07 11.04 11.07
C CYS A 3 -0.36 9.60 11.53
N ARG A 4 0.66 8.80 11.84
CA ARG A 4 0.45 7.48 12.46
C ARG A 4 -0.15 7.64 13.86
N ARG A 5 0.43 8.50 14.69
CA ARG A 5 0.00 8.72 16.09
C ARG A 5 -1.41 9.31 16.17
N LEU A 6 -1.72 10.29 15.31
CA LEU A 6 -2.97 11.05 15.36
C LEU A 6 -4.09 10.45 14.49
N LYS A 7 -3.75 9.83 13.36
CA LYS A 7 -4.73 9.32 12.37
C LYS A 7 -4.73 7.80 12.23
N GLY A 8 -3.92 7.09 13.02
CA GLY A 8 -3.83 5.62 12.95
C GLY A 8 -3.26 5.06 11.65
N GLN A 9 -2.57 5.88 10.85
CA GLN A 9 -1.98 5.41 9.58
C GLN A 9 -0.94 4.32 9.83
N ARG A 10 -0.98 3.26 9.01
CA ARG A 10 0.07 2.23 9.02
C ARG A 10 1.35 2.78 8.38
N VAL A 11 2.49 2.41 8.94
CA VAL A 11 3.82 2.73 8.43
C VAL A 11 4.56 1.41 8.25
N LEU A 12 5.09 1.18 7.05
CA LEU A 12 5.78 -0.04 6.67
C LEU A 12 7.13 0.38 6.04
N PRO A 13 8.22 0.44 6.83
CA PRO A 13 9.49 0.92 6.31
C PRO A 13 10.19 -0.12 5.42
N VAL A 14 10.88 0.38 4.40
CA VAL A 14 11.80 -0.38 3.55
C VAL A 14 13.19 0.21 3.75
N PHE A 15 14.13 -0.63 4.17
CA PHE A 15 15.50 -0.26 4.43
C PHE A 15 16.37 -0.83 3.31
N TYR A 16 16.74 0.05 2.39
CA TYR A 16 17.47 -0.32 1.19
C TYR A 16 18.95 -0.01 1.34
N LYS A 17 19.79 -1.06 1.30
CA LYS A 17 21.25 -0.98 1.45
C LYS A 17 21.67 -0.22 2.71
N VAL A 18 20.88 -0.36 3.78
CA VAL A 18 21.12 0.28 5.07
C VAL A 18 20.68 -0.63 6.20
N GLU A 19 21.50 -0.72 7.22
CA GLU A 19 21.16 -1.41 8.46
C GLU A 19 20.30 -0.49 9.35
N PRO A 20 19.12 -0.93 9.82
CA PRO A 20 18.24 -0.11 10.67
C PRO A 20 18.89 0.27 11.99
N GLY A 21 19.83 -0.56 12.47
CA GLY A 21 20.61 -0.27 13.66
C GLY A 21 21.42 1.02 13.53
N GLU A 22 21.89 1.35 12.32
CA GLU A 22 22.59 2.60 12.04
C GLU A 22 21.64 3.81 12.17
N ILE A 23 20.42 3.68 11.68
CA ILE A 23 19.40 4.74 11.77
C ILE A 23 18.90 4.88 13.22
N ARG A 24 18.61 3.77 13.91
CA ARG A 24 18.14 3.77 15.30
C ARG A 24 19.19 4.34 16.25
N GLY A 25 20.45 3.96 16.06
CA GLY A 25 21.56 4.47 16.84
C GLY A 25 22.07 5.84 16.39
N LEU A 26 21.56 6.36 15.27
CA LEU A 26 22.06 7.57 14.60
C LEU A 26 23.58 7.54 14.44
N ARG A 27 24.10 6.41 13.94
CA ARG A 27 25.52 6.17 13.74
C ARG A 27 25.89 6.36 12.27
N GLY A 28 27.19 6.53 12.02
CA GLY A 28 27.73 6.69 10.68
C GLY A 28 27.10 7.88 9.95
N ARG A 29 26.86 7.72 8.63
CA ARG A 29 26.44 8.82 7.76
C ARG A 29 25.14 9.50 8.21
N TYR A 30 24.20 8.77 8.81
CA TYR A 30 22.94 9.34 9.28
C TYR A 30 23.16 10.29 10.46
N GLY A 31 23.97 9.88 11.43
CA GLY A 31 24.36 10.72 12.56
C GLY A 31 25.13 11.95 12.11
N ASP A 32 26.15 11.76 11.28
CA ASP A 32 27.02 12.83 10.79
C ASP A 32 26.24 13.88 9.98
N THR A 33 25.31 13.43 9.14
CA THR A 33 24.48 14.31 8.32
C THR A 33 23.49 15.11 9.19
N LEU A 34 22.90 14.48 10.20
CA LEU A 34 22.04 15.17 11.18
C LEU A 34 22.82 16.24 11.96
N ALA A 35 24.01 15.90 12.48
CA ALA A 35 24.86 16.86 13.20
C ALA A 35 25.23 18.07 12.32
N ARG A 36 25.60 17.82 11.05
CA ARG A 36 25.85 18.90 10.08
C ARG A 36 24.61 19.75 9.81
N HIS A 37 23.42 19.17 9.80
CA HIS A 37 22.19 19.94 9.68
C HIS A 37 21.91 20.80 10.93
N GLU A 38 22.22 20.32 12.13
CA GLU A 38 22.12 21.11 13.37
C GLU A 38 23.06 22.31 13.33
N GLU A 39 24.32 22.12 12.92
CA GLU A 39 25.30 23.20 12.78
C GLU A 39 24.87 24.27 11.77
N ASN A 40 24.30 23.87 10.63
CA ASN A 40 23.88 24.80 9.58
C ASN A 40 22.57 25.55 9.89
N LEU A 41 21.67 24.94 10.67
CA LEU A 41 20.35 25.51 10.97
C LEU A 41 20.33 26.35 12.26
N GLY A 42 21.40 26.32 13.06
CA GLY A 42 21.52 27.15 14.25
C GLY A 42 20.36 26.96 15.24
N GLN A 43 19.53 27.99 15.42
CA GLN A 43 18.38 28.00 16.35
C GLN A 43 17.18 27.14 15.92
N ASP A 44 17.16 26.59 14.70
CA ASP A 44 16.06 25.72 14.22
C ASP A 44 16.19 24.25 14.72
N SER A 45 16.82 24.05 15.89
CA SER A 45 17.05 22.76 16.57
C SER A 45 15.79 21.93 16.68
N GLU A 46 14.64 22.57 16.92
CA GLU A 46 13.36 21.88 17.11
C GLU A 46 12.96 21.07 15.86
N ARG A 47 13.31 21.52 14.66
CA ARG A 47 13.05 20.77 13.42
C ARG A 47 13.96 19.57 13.31
N VAL A 48 15.24 19.72 13.66
CA VAL A 48 16.19 18.62 13.61
C VAL A 48 15.85 17.57 14.67
N ASP A 49 15.41 17.99 15.86
CA ASP A 49 14.89 17.10 16.89
C ASP A 49 13.65 16.32 16.43
N LYS A 50 12.73 16.98 15.71
CA LYS A 50 11.57 16.30 15.10
C LYS A 50 11.99 15.26 14.07
N TRP A 51 12.97 15.56 13.21
CA TRP A 51 13.51 14.59 12.24
C TRP A 51 14.20 13.43 12.93
N ARG A 52 15.03 13.73 13.94
CA ARG A 52 15.73 12.76 14.78
C ARG A 52 14.75 11.77 15.40
N GLN A 53 13.70 12.27 16.04
CA GLN A 53 12.65 11.43 16.63
C GLN A 53 11.89 10.63 15.57
N ALA A 54 11.56 11.24 14.42
CA ALA A 54 10.85 10.55 13.36
C ALA A 54 11.66 9.40 12.74
N LEU A 55 12.97 9.60 12.54
CA LEU A 55 13.88 8.58 12.03
C LEU A 55 14.05 7.41 13.01
N ILE A 56 14.28 7.70 14.28
CA ILE A 56 14.37 6.67 15.33
C ILE A 56 13.06 5.88 15.40
N GLU A 57 11.91 6.56 15.41
CA GLU A 57 10.62 5.88 15.47
C GLU A 57 10.41 5.01 14.23
N ALA A 58 10.69 5.50 13.01
CA ALA A 58 10.59 4.73 11.79
C ALA A 58 11.52 3.50 11.78
N ALA A 59 12.74 3.62 12.30
CA ALA A 59 13.71 2.52 12.42
C ALA A 59 13.36 1.50 13.51
N ASN A 60 12.38 1.80 14.38
CA ASN A 60 11.87 0.87 15.38
C ASN A 60 10.74 -0.02 14.86
N PHE A 61 10.19 0.22 13.67
CA PHE A 61 9.21 -0.68 13.08
C PHE A 61 9.87 -1.87 12.43
N SER A 62 9.17 -3.00 12.50
CA SER A 62 9.40 -4.11 11.59
C SER A 62 9.15 -3.65 10.16
N GLY A 63 10.06 -4.00 9.27
CA GLY A 63 9.99 -3.69 7.86
C GLY A 63 10.83 -4.66 7.04
N TRP A 64 11.10 -4.28 5.80
CA TRP A 64 11.91 -5.09 4.90
C TRP A 64 13.32 -4.50 4.80
N HIS A 65 14.31 -5.38 4.84
CA HIS A 65 15.72 -5.01 4.75
C HIS A 65 16.33 -5.63 3.52
N TYR A 66 16.94 -4.81 2.68
CA TYR A 66 17.72 -5.25 1.52
C TYR A 66 19.18 -4.89 1.76
N VAL A 67 20.06 -5.90 1.75
CA VAL A 67 21.50 -5.74 1.95
C VAL A 67 22.22 -6.28 0.72
N ASP A 68 23.04 -5.42 0.11
CA ASP A 68 23.79 -5.77 -1.10
C ASP A 68 24.76 -6.93 -0.81
N GLY A 69 24.82 -7.93 -1.69
CA GLY A 69 25.72 -9.08 -1.55
C GLY A 69 25.18 -10.24 -0.71
N GLN A 70 23.99 -10.13 -0.12
CA GLN A 70 23.20 -11.32 0.20
C GLN A 70 22.61 -11.86 -1.11
N SER A 71 22.44 -13.17 -1.25
CA SER A 71 21.99 -13.85 -2.47
C SER A 71 20.53 -13.57 -2.88
N GLN A 72 20.01 -12.40 -2.54
CA GLN A 72 18.65 -11.97 -2.80
C GLN A 72 18.61 -11.08 -4.04
N ASP A 73 17.81 -11.47 -5.02
CA ASP A 73 17.51 -10.64 -6.18
C ASP A 73 16.63 -9.45 -5.76
N GLU A 74 16.94 -8.26 -6.27
CA GLU A 74 16.20 -7.03 -5.96
C GLU A 74 14.75 -7.10 -6.45
N THR A 75 14.51 -7.77 -7.58
CA THR A 75 13.17 -8.01 -8.14
C THR A 75 12.35 -8.88 -7.20
N GLU A 76 12.91 -9.99 -6.72
CA GLU A 76 12.24 -10.88 -5.76
C GLU A 76 11.91 -10.14 -4.45
N PHE A 77 12.81 -9.26 -4.00
CA PHE A 77 12.57 -8.41 -2.83
C PHE A 77 11.38 -7.47 -3.05
N ILE A 78 11.33 -6.78 -4.20
CA ILE A 78 10.22 -5.88 -4.56
C ILE A 78 8.91 -6.65 -4.69
N GLU A 79 8.92 -7.80 -5.39
CA GLU A 79 7.73 -8.63 -5.57
C GLU A 79 7.15 -9.10 -4.23
N LYS A 80 8.00 -9.48 -3.29
CA LYS A 80 7.58 -9.84 -1.93
C LYS A 80 6.86 -8.68 -1.24
N ILE A 81 7.42 -7.46 -1.31
CA ILE A 81 6.82 -6.26 -0.73
C ILE A 81 5.46 -5.97 -1.38
N VAL A 82 5.39 -5.97 -2.71
CA VAL A 82 4.15 -5.70 -3.46
C VAL A 82 3.08 -6.72 -3.10
N LYS A 83 3.44 -8.00 -2.99
CA LYS A 83 2.52 -9.07 -2.59
C LYS A 83 1.97 -8.84 -1.18
N GLU A 84 2.84 -8.57 -0.20
CA GLU A 84 2.42 -8.30 1.18
C GLU A 84 1.55 -7.04 1.28
N ILE A 85 1.93 -5.94 0.64
CA ILE A 85 1.13 -4.70 0.63
C ILE A 85 -0.22 -4.92 -0.03
N SER A 86 -0.30 -5.71 -1.11
CA SER A 86 -1.58 -6.00 -1.78
C SER A 86 -2.58 -6.71 -0.86
N THR A 87 -2.10 -7.53 0.09
CA THR A 87 -2.96 -8.14 1.11
C THR A 87 -3.41 -7.17 2.20
N ILE A 88 -2.66 -6.09 2.42
CA ILE A 88 -2.97 -5.07 3.44
C ILE A 88 -3.93 -4.03 2.87
N VAL A 89 -3.75 -3.67 1.60
CA VAL A 89 -4.51 -2.65 0.87
C VAL A 89 -5.72 -3.26 0.16
N THR A 90 -6.17 -4.45 0.59
CA THR A 90 -7.34 -5.13 0.01
C THR A 90 -8.48 -4.15 -0.19
N ARG A 91 -8.99 -4.11 -1.43
CA ARG A 91 -10.08 -3.22 -1.82
C ARG A 91 -11.28 -3.48 -0.93
N GLU A 92 -11.86 -2.40 -0.40
CA GLU A 92 -13.17 -2.51 0.23
C GLU A 92 -14.20 -2.90 -0.83
N PRO A 93 -14.97 -3.99 -0.63
CA PRO A 93 -16.02 -4.37 -1.56
C PRO A 93 -17.04 -3.24 -1.69
N LEU A 94 -17.49 -2.98 -2.91
CA LEU A 94 -18.57 -2.02 -3.15
C LEU A 94 -19.87 -2.52 -2.50
N SER A 95 -20.60 -1.62 -1.85
CA SER A 95 -21.92 -1.94 -1.30
C SER A 95 -22.93 -2.21 -2.42
N VAL A 96 -23.34 -3.48 -2.54
CA VAL A 96 -24.28 -3.98 -3.56
C VAL A 96 -25.74 -3.76 -3.12
N ALA A 97 -26.23 -4.56 -2.17
CA ALA A 97 -27.54 -4.50 -1.55
C ALA A 97 -27.57 -5.44 -0.33
N LYS A 98 -28.44 -5.18 0.65
CA LYS A 98 -28.52 -6.03 1.86
C LYS A 98 -29.12 -7.42 1.58
N TYR A 99 -30.09 -7.48 0.67
CA TYR A 99 -30.80 -8.72 0.30
C TYR A 99 -30.95 -8.82 -1.23
N PRO A 100 -29.86 -9.03 -1.98
CA PRO A 100 -29.94 -9.18 -3.42
C PRO A 100 -30.55 -10.53 -3.78
N VAL A 101 -31.55 -10.54 -4.67
CA VAL A 101 -32.15 -11.77 -5.22
C VAL A 101 -31.78 -11.89 -6.70
N GLY A 102 -31.31 -13.06 -7.12
CA GLY A 102 -31.01 -13.34 -8.53
C GLY A 102 -29.84 -12.53 -9.12
N VAL A 103 -28.96 -11.95 -8.29
CA VAL A 103 -27.78 -11.21 -8.76
C VAL A 103 -26.66 -12.16 -9.20
N GLY A 104 -26.48 -13.31 -8.52
CA GLY A 104 -25.40 -14.26 -8.80
C GLY A 104 -25.38 -14.74 -10.25
N CYS A 105 -26.51 -15.23 -10.77
CA CYS A 105 -26.58 -15.69 -12.16
C CYS A 105 -26.27 -14.60 -13.19
N ARG A 106 -26.66 -13.34 -12.91
CA ARG A 106 -26.37 -12.20 -13.77
C ARG A 106 -24.89 -11.79 -13.72
N VAL A 107 -24.25 -11.96 -12.56
CA VAL A 107 -22.80 -11.76 -12.43
C VAL A 107 -22.04 -12.81 -13.25
N GLU A 108 -22.42 -14.08 -13.15
CA GLU A 108 -21.80 -15.17 -13.93
C GLU A 108 -21.91 -14.92 -15.44
N GLU A 109 -23.08 -14.47 -15.91
CA GLU A 109 -23.29 -14.11 -17.30
C GLU A 109 -22.34 -12.99 -17.74
N VAL A 110 -22.21 -11.92 -16.97
CA VAL A 110 -21.27 -10.82 -17.28
C VAL A 110 -19.81 -11.29 -17.21
N MET A 111 -19.45 -12.12 -16.22
CA MET A 111 -18.10 -12.68 -16.09
C MET A 111 -17.73 -13.55 -17.29
N SER A 112 -18.68 -14.29 -17.87
CA SER A 112 -18.45 -15.07 -19.09
C SER A 112 -18.09 -14.21 -20.31
N LEU A 113 -18.63 -12.98 -20.39
CA LEU A 113 -18.38 -12.03 -21.46
C LEU A 113 -17.04 -11.30 -21.31
N LEU A 114 -16.53 -11.19 -20.09
CA LEU A 114 -15.27 -10.50 -19.79
C LEU A 114 -14.04 -11.24 -20.37
N SER A 115 -14.12 -12.57 -20.57
CA SER A 115 -12.98 -13.41 -21.00
C SER A 115 -11.68 -13.07 -20.26
N MET A 116 -11.75 -13.16 -18.94
CA MET A 116 -10.61 -12.85 -18.05
C MET A 116 -9.37 -13.66 -18.45
N GLY A 117 -8.26 -12.98 -18.77
CA GLY A 117 -7.00 -13.59 -19.20
C GLY A 117 -6.66 -13.43 -20.70
N SER A 118 -7.51 -12.77 -21.48
CA SER A 118 -7.18 -12.30 -22.83
C SER A 118 -6.55 -10.89 -22.78
N ASP A 119 -5.62 -10.60 -23.69
CA ASP A 119 -5.03 -9.27 -23.86
C ASP A 119 -5.98 -8.27 -24.57
N ASP A 120 -7.21 -8.67 -24.91
CA ASP A 120 -8.20 -7.84 -25.59
C ASP A 120 -8.87 -6.82 -24.66
N VAL A 121 -9.10 -5.61 -25.15
CA VAL A 121 -9.89 -4.59 -24.44
C VAL A 121 -11.38 -4.74 -24.79
N ARG A 122 -12.22 -4.90 -23.77
CA ARG A 122 -13.67 -5.10 -23.93
C ARG A 122 -14.50 -4.04 -23.21
N MET A 123 -15.61 -3.67 -23.82
CA MET A 123 -16.65 -2.84 -23.20
C MET A 123 -17.94 -3.65 -23.09
N ILE A 124 -18.52 -3.72 -21.89
CA ILE A 124 -19.77 -4.42 -21.64
C ILE A 124 -20.84 -3.41 -21.24
N GLY A 125 -21.96 -3.41 -21.96
CA GLY A 125 -23.13 -2.61 -21.65
C GLY A 125 -24.16 -3.41 -20.85
N ILE A 126 -24.57 -2.90 -19.69
CA ILE A 126 -25.71 -3.43 -18.92
C ILE A 126 -26.90 -2.49 -19.14
N TRP A 127 -27.98 -2.99 -19.72
CA TRP A 127 -29.15 -2.20 -20.11
C TRP A 127 -30.45 -2.79 -19.55
N GLY A 128 -31.54 -2.00 -19.58
CA GLY A 128 -32.84 -2.38 -19.02
C GLY A 128 -33.56 -1.20 -18.36
N THR A 129 -34.79 -1.45 -17.89
CA THR A 129 -35.68 -0.45 -17.28
C THR A 129 -35.09 0.18 -16.01
N GLY A 130 -35.68 1.31 -15.58
CA GLY A 130 -35.35 1.93 -14.30
C GLY A 130 -35.58 0.96 -13.13
N GLY A 131 -34.71 0.97 -12.12
CA GLY A 131 -34.87 0.15 -10.91
C GLY A 131 -34.53 -1.35 -11.03
N VAL A 132 -34.25 -1.87 -12.22
CA VAL A 132 -33.98 -3.32 -12.45
C VAL A 132 -32.67 -3.85 -11.83
N GLY A 133 -31.85 -2.99 -11.23
CA GLY A 133 -30.60 -3.37 -10.55
C GLY A 133 -29.34 -3.36 -11.41
N LYS A 134 -29.29 -2.61 -12.52
CA LYS A 134 -28.10 -2.52 -13.39
C LYS A 134 -26.82 -2.16 -12.63
N THR A 135 -26.86 -1.09 -11.84
CA THR A 135 -25.74 -0.64 -11.01
C THR A 135 -25.40 -1.67 -9.92
N THR A 136 -26.41 -2.37 -9.39
CA THR A 136 -26.22 -3.44 -8.41
C THR A 136 -25.41 -4.59 -8.99
N ILE A 137 -25.73 -5.02 -10.21
CA ILE A 137 -24.99 -6.07 -10.94
C ILE A 137 -23.56 -5.59 -11.23
N ALA A 138 -23.38 -4.37 -11.74
CA ALA A 138 -22.05 -3.82 -12.04
C ALA A 138 -21.14 -3.81 -10.79
N LYS A 139 -21.68 -3.42 -9.63
CA LYS A 139 -20.94 -3.47 -8.35
C LYS A 139 -20.61 -4.88 -7.91
N ALA A 140 -21.53 -5.83 -8.09
CA ALA A 140 -21.31 -7.23 -7.74
C ALA A 140 -20.26 -7.90 -8.65
N VAL A 141 -20.27 -7.60 -9.95
CA VAL A 141 -19.23 -8.02 -10.90
C VAL A 141 -17.88 -7.47 -10.48
N TYR A 142 -17.79 -6.17 -10.17
CA TYR A 142 -16.54 -5.55 -9.70
C TYR A 142 -15.95 -6.27 -8.49
N ASN A 143 -16.79 -6.59 -7.50
CA ASN A 143 -16.36 -7.31 -6.30
C ASN A 143 -15.92 -8.76 -6.57
N SER A 144 -16.31 -9.35 -7.71
CA SER A 144 -16.00 -10.74 -8.07
C SER A 144 -14.72 -10.89 -8.91
N ILE A 145 -14.24 -9.80 -9.50
CA ILE A 145 -12.96 -9.74 -10.25
C ILE A 145 -11.80 -9.43 -9.29
N ALA A 146 -12.10 -8.75 -8.19
CA ALA A 146 -11.14 -8.29 -7.19
C ALA A 146 -10.52 -9.43 -6.37
#